data_AF-A0A961RX21-F1
#
_entry.id   AF-A0A961RX21-F1
#
_cell.length_a   1.000
_cell.length_b   1.000
_cell.length_c   1.000
_cell.angle_alpha   90.00
_cell.angle_beta   90.00
_cell.angle_gamma   90.00
#
_symmetry.space_group_name_H-M   'P 1'
#
loop_
_entity.id
_entity.type
_entity.pdbx_description
1 polymer ?
#
loop_
_entity_poly.entity_id
_entity_poly.type
_entity_poly.pdbx_seq_one_letter_code
_entity_poly.pdbx_strand_id
1 'polypeptide(L)' 'DACQRHGGFYLGSIGGPAARLAQDCIRKVEVLEYPELGMEAISKIEVEDFPAFIVIDDKGNDFFKELNLG' A
#
# COMPACT_ATOMS: atom_id res chain seq x y z
N ASP A 1 -6.16 16.08 0.28
CA ASP A 1 -5.29 17.26 0.54
C ASP A 1 -3.82 17.03 0.23
N ALA A 2 -3.10 16.13 0.91
CA ALA A 2 -1.65 15.95 0.65
C ALA A 2 -1.37 15.40 -0.76
N CYS A 3 -2.08 14.35 -1.18
CA CYS A 3 -1.97 13.78 -2.53
C CYS A 3 -2.19 14.85 -3.62
N GLN A 4 -3.26 15.63 -3.50
CA GLN A 4 -3.56 16.74 -4.41
C GLN A 4 -2.47 17.82 -4.47
N ARG A 5 -1.90 18.20 -3.33
CA ARG A 5 -0.89 19.27 -3.27
C ARG A 5 0.50 18.84 -3.76
N HIS A 6 0.83 17.56 -3.66
CA HIS A 6 2.17 17.04 -3.93
C HIS A 6 2.24 16.08 -5.12
N GLY A 7 1.13 15.87 -5.85
CA GLY A 7 1.08 14.92 -6.96
C GLY A 7 1.17 13.45 -6.50
N GLY A 8 0.70 13.17 -5.29
CA GLY A 8 0.74 11.83 -4.68
C GLY A 8 -0.48 10.99 -5.00
N PHE A 9 -0.36 9.68 -4.81
CA PHE A 9 -1.44 8.70 -4.98
C PHE A 9 -1.49 7.76 -3.79
N TYR A 10 -2.69 7.34 -3.41
CA TYR A 10 -2.89 6.29 -2.42
C TYR A 10 -3.46 5.05 -3.10
N LEU A 11 -2.69 3.96 -3.03
CA LEU A 11 -3.08 2.66 -3.57
C LEU A 11 -3.59 1.76 -2.44
N GLY A 12 -4.86 1.38 -2.49
CA GLY A 12 -5.49 0.46 -1.55
C GLY A 12 -5.32 -0.99 -2.01
N SER A 13 -4.64 -1.81 -1.21
CA SER A 13 -4.63 -3.27 -1.39
C SER A 13 -5.84 -3.91 -0.71
N ILE A 14 -6.15 -5.15 -1.09
CA ILE A 14 -7.22 -5.93 -0.46
C ILE A 14 -6.72 -6.44 0.89
N GLY A 15 -7.40 -6.04 1.97
CA GLY A 15 -7.15 -6.56 3.32
C GLY A 15 -7.70 -7.98 3.52
N GLY A 16 -6.94 -8.84 4.20
CA GLY A 16 -7.35 -10.22 4.52
C GLY A 16 -6.52 -11.33 3.86
N PRO A 17 -6.29 -11.35 2.53
CA PRO A 17 -5.61 -12.46 1.83
C PRO A 17 -4.08 -12.41 1.96
N ALA A 18 -3.55 -12.15 3.16
CA ALA A 18 -2.11 -11.96 3.39
C ALA A 18 -1.26 -13.16 2.97
N ALA A 19 -1.73 -14.39 3.26
CA ALA A 19 -1.02 -15.62 2.87
C ALA A 19 -0.89 -15.77 1.34
N ARG A 20 -1.95 -15.43 0.60
CA ARG A 20 -1.94 -15.47 -0.87
C ARG A 20 -1.06 -14.38 -1.45
N LEU A 21 -1.15 -13.16 -0.94
CA LEU A 21 -0.28 -12.07 -1.36
C LEU A 21 1.20 -12.40 -1.13
N ALA A 22 1.53 -12.97 0.03
CA ALA A 22 2.90 -13.38 0.36
C ALA A 22 3.41 -14.48 -0.57
N GLN A 23 2.58 -15.46 -0.91
CA GLN A 23 2.96 -16.57 -1.77
C GLN A 23 3.07 -16.16 -3.24
N ASP A 24 2.09 -15.43 -3.74
CA ASP A 24 1.91 -15.21 -5.18
C ASP A 24 2.56 -13.90 -5.65
N CYS A 25 2.61 -12.86 -4.81
CA CYS A 25 3.03 -11.51 -5.20
C CYS A 25 4.36 -11.05 -4.59
N ILE A 26 4.81 -11.58 -3.45
CA ILE A 26 6.07 -11.14 -2.81
C ILE A 26 7.23 -12.01 -3.30
N ARG A 27 8.23 -11.39 -3.94
CA ARG A 27 9.41 -12.07 -4.50
C ARG A 27 10.63 -12.01 -3.59
N LYS A 28 10.78 -10.92 -2.85
CA LYS A 28 11.89 -10.72 -1.91
C LYS A 28 11.46 -9.85 -0.75
N VAL A 29 12.02 -10.11 0.44
CA VAL A 29 11.89 -9.28 1.64
C VAL A 29 13.27 -9.10 2.26
N GLU A 30 13.64 -7.86 2.55
CA GLU A 30 14.91 -7.49 3.17
C GLU A 30 14.67 -6.40 4.21
N VAL A 31 15.17 -6.57 5.44
CA VAL A 31 15.11 -5.53 6.47
C VAL A 31 16.18 -4.49 6.17
N LEU A 32 15.76 -3.24 5.95
CA LEU A 32 16.61 -2.12 5.55
C LEU A 32 17.11 -1.34 6.77
N GLU A 33 16.23 -1.00 7.70
CA GLU A 33 16.55 -0.16 8.87
C GLU A 33 15.73 -0.59 10.10
N TYR A 34 16.29 -0.31 11.30
CA TYR A 34 15.68 -0.57 12.60
C TYR A 34 15.28 -2.04 12.87
N PRO A 35 16.20 -3.02 12.72
CA PRO A 35 15.90 -4.44 12.92
C PRO A 35 15.39 -4.77 14.33
N GLU A 36 15.71 -3.95 15.33
CA GLU A 36 15.24 -4.06 16.70
C GLU A 36 13.71 -3.90 16.85
N LEU A 37 13.04 -3.27 15.88
CA LEU A 37 11.58 -3.11 15.86
C LEU A 37 10.84 -4.35 15.36
N GLY A 38 11.56 -5.41 14.97
CA GLY A 38 10.98 -6.68 14.56
C GLY A 38 10.06 -6.54 13.35
N MET A 39 8.77 -6.83 13.52
CA MET A 39 7.78 -6.75 12.42
C MET A 39 7.46 -5.32 11.96
N GLU A 40 7.83 -4.31 12.75
CA GLU A 40 7.66 -2.89 12.42
C GLU A 40 8.90 -2.26 11.77
N ALA A 41 9.97 -3.04 11.57
CA ALA A 41 11.20 -2.58 10.91
C ALA A 41 10.94 -2.15 9.46
N ILE A 42 11.73 -1.20 8.96
CA ILE A 42 11.62 -0.75 7.57
C ILE A 42 12.08 -1.91 6.68
N SER A 43 11.17 -2.42 5.87
CA SER A 43 11.43 -3.54 4.96
C SER A 43 11.38 -3.08 3.51
N LYS A 44 12.37 -3.50 2.73
CA LYS A 44 12.35 -3.41 1.27
C LYS A 44 11.79 -4.71 0.71
N ILE A 45 10.69 -4.61 -0.03
CA ILE A 45 10.06 -5.74 -0.70
C ILE A 45 10.11 -5.58 -2.21
N GLU A 46 10.29 -6.69 -2.91
CA GLU A 46 10.13 -6.77 -4.36
C GLU A 46 8.84 -7.53 -4.64
N VAL A 47 7.95 -6.94 -5.44
CA VAL A 47 6.62 -7.49 -5.73
C VAL A 47 6.38 -7.62 -7.22
N GLU A 48 5.56 -8.59 -7.59
CA GLU A 48 5.09 -8.82 -8.96
C GLU A 48 3.58 -9.06 -8.92
N ASP A 49 2.85 -8.52 -9.90
CA ASP A 49 1.39 -8.66 -10.01
C ASP A 49 0.60 -8.34 -8.72
N PHE A 50 1.06 -7.33 -7.97
CA PHE A 50 0.44 -6.94 -6.70
C PHE A 50 -0.87 -6.16 -6.93
N PRO A 51 -2.04 -6.69 -6.53
CA PRO A 51 -3.31 -6.05 -6.79
C PRO A 51 -3.52 -4.83 -5.88
N ALA A 52 -3.88 -3.70 -6.48
CA ALA A 52 -4.26 -2.49 -5.76
C ALA A 52 -5.23 -1.63 -6.59
N PHE A 53 -5.96 -0.77 -5.89
CA PHE A 53 -6.87 0.23 -6.47
C PHE A 53 -6.36 1.63 -6.16
N ILE A 54 -6.55 2.58 -7.07
CA ILE A 54 -6.38 4.00 -6.74
C ILE A 54 -7.56 4.41 -5.86
N VAL A 55 -7.28 4.68 -4.58
CA VAL A 55 -8.28 5.11 -3.61
C VAL A 55 -8.31 6.64 -3.52
N ILE A 56 -7.13 7.27 -3.55
CA ILE A 56 -6.99 8.74 -3.61
C ILE A 56 -6.05 9.07 -4.76
N ASP A 57 -6.45 10.04 -5.59
CA ASP A 57 -5.62 10.54 -6.67
C ASP A 57 -4.96 11.89 -6.37
N ASP A 58 -4.16 12.34 -7.32
CA ASP A 58 -3.45 13.62 -7.31
C ASP A 58 -4.34 14.83 -7.61
N LYS A 59 -5.65 14.65 -7.81
CA LYS A 59 -6.61 15.71 -8.15
C LYS A 59 -7.54 16.04 -6.99
N GLY A 60 -7.48 15.26 -5.92
CA GLY A 60 -8.32 15.42 -4.73
C GLY A 60 -9.53 14.50 -4.71
N ASN A 61 -9.61 13.54 -5.63
CA ASN A 61 -10.67 12.53 -5.63
C ASN A 61 -10.37 11.47 -4.55
N ASP A 62 -11.43 10.97 -3.92
CA ASP A 62 -11.36 10.01 -2.82
C ASP A 62 -12.53 9.03 -2.93
N PHE A 63 -12.20 7.78 -3.25
CA PHE A 63 -13.15 6.71 -3.53
C PHE A 63 -14.15 6.48 -2.38
N PHE A 64 -13.72 6.57 -1.12
CA PHE A 64 -14.60 6.29 0.02
C PHE A 64 -15.52 7.47 0.36
N LYS A 65 -15.07 8.71 0.11
CA LYS A 65 -15.91 9.89 0.28
C LYS A 65 -17.03 9.95 -0.75
N GLU A 66 -16.74 9.60 -2.00
CA GLU A 66 -17.76 9.57 -3.06
C GLU A 66 -18.89 8.59 -2.78
N LEU A 67 -18.60 7.51 -2.06
CA LEU A 67 -19.58 6.48 -1.69
C LEU A 67 -20.25 6.74 -0.33
N ASN A 68 -19.94 7.84 0.37
CA ASN A 68 -20.38 8.11 1.74
C ASN A 68 -20.11 6.95 2.71
N LEU A 69 -18.96 6.29 2.57
CA LEU A 69 -18.55 5.15 3.41
C LEU A 69 -17.67 5.56 4.61
N GLY A 70 -17.61 6.87 4.90
CA GLY A 70 -16.78 7.46 5.96
C GLY A 70 -17.59 8.15 7.06
#